data_AF-A0A3B4D8K6-F1
#
_entry.id   AF-A0A3B4D8K6-F1
#
_cell.length_a   1.000
_cell.length_b   1.000
_cell.length_c   1.000
_cell.angle_alpha   90.00
_cell.angle_beta   90.00
_cell.angle_gamma   90.00
#
_symmetry.space_group_name_H-M   'P 1'
#
loop_
_entity.id
_entity.type
_entity.pdbx_description
1 polymer ?
#
loop_
_entity_poly.entity_id
_entity_poly.type
_entity_poly.pdbx_seq_one_letter_code
_entity_poly.pdbx_strand_id
1 'polypeptide(L)'
;METLKNLAVRRGGSLTIPCFYDEKYKSNRKYWCRGYHWSSCKIVASTNTSGGTSVTDHPTQNMFTVELKSLQDSDSGYYWCAVEIGGRGTPDDKDYLYLTVSADPAVSVINSTVSGQ
;
A
#
# COMPACT_ATOMS: atom_id res chain seq x y z
N MET A 1 5.65 -13.85 -3.24
CA MET A 1 5.72 -12.57 -2.50
C MET A 1 4.77 -12.55 -1.33
N GLU A 2 5.05 -11.72 -0.32
CA GLU A 2 4.20 -11.47 0.84
C GLU A 2 4.13 -9.97 1.19
N THR A 3 2.95 -9.49 1.61
CA THR A 3 2.76 -8.16 2.18
C THR A 3 1.74 -8.17 3.32
N LEU A 4 1.60 -7.05 4.02
CA LEU A 4 0.63 -6.87 5.10
C LEU A 4 -0.81 -6.95 4.58
N LYS A 5 -1.76 -7.28 5.46
CA LYS A 5 -3.19 -7.39 5.13
C LYS A 5 -4.02 -6.40 5.94
N ASN A 6 -5.11 -5.92 5.36
CA ASN A 6 -6.14 -5.10 6.03
C ASN A 6 -5.56 -3.93 6.83
N LEU A 7 -4.89 -3.01 6.14
CA LEU A 7 -4.29 -1.84 6.74
C LEU A 7 -5.36 -0.77 7.01
N ALA A 8 -5.27 -0.11 8.16
CA ALA A 8 -6.11 1.03 8.50
C ALA A 8 -5.25 2.24 8.86
N VAL A 9 -5.61 3.41 8.35
CA VAL A 9 -4.93 4.67 8.64
C VAL A 9 -5.93 5.81 8.71
N ARG A 10 -5.59 6.82 9.52
CA ARG A 10 -6.41 8.02 9.61
C ARG A 10 -6.26 8.88 8.36
N ARG A 11 -7.33 9.58 7.98
CA ARG A 11 -7.28 10.60 6.93
C ARG A 11 -6.16 11.62 7.18
N GLY A 12 -5.44 11.98 6.14
CA GLY A 12 -4.24 12.82 6.17
C GLY A 12 -2.98 12.09 6.63
N GLY A 13 -3.10 10.84 7.07
CA GLY A 13 -1.98 10.02 7.51
C GLY A 13 -1.12 9.49 6.37
N SER A 14 -0.02 8.84 6.76
CA SER A 14 0.94 8.23 5.86
C SER A 14 1.23 6.80 6.31
N LEU A 15 1.55 5.93 5.36
CA LEU A 15 1.91 4.53 5.62
C LEU A 15 3.11 4.14 4.77
N THR A 16 3.95 3.26 5.32
CA THR A 16 4.98 2.53 4.56
C THR A 16 4.62 1.06 4.56
N ILE A 17 4.43 0.50 3.38
CA ILE A 17 4.00 -0.87 3.18
C ILE A 17 5.19 -1.71 2.71
N PRO A 18 5.62 -2.72 3.47
CA PRO A 18 6.65 -3.66 3.01
C PRO A 18 6.06 -4.72 2.08
N CYS A 19 6.78 -5.04 1.00
CA CYS A 19 6.47 -6.10 0.06
C CYS A 19 7.72 -6.99 -0.11
N PHE A 20 7.67 -8.23 0.39
CA PHE A 20 8.77 -9.18 0.38
C PHE A 20 8.71 -10.08 -0.86
N TYR A 21 9.83 -10.28 -1.53
CA TYR A 21 9.92 -11.08 -2.76
C TYR A 21 11.00 -12.16 -2.65
N ASP A 22 10.93 -13.19 -3.50
CA ASP A 22 11.98 -14.21 -3.56
C ASP A 22 13.29 -13.61 -4.07
N GLU A 23 14.44 -14.05 -3.53
CA GLU A 23 15.78 -13.57 -3.89
C GLU A 23 16.06 -13.55 -5.41
N LYS A 24 15.52 -14.53 -6.16
CA LYS A 24 15.64 -14.60 -7.63
C LYS A 24 15.10 -13.35 -8.35
N TYR A 25 14.27 -12.54 -7.70
CA TYR A 25 13.64 -11.36 -8.28
C TYR A 25 14.27 -10.02 -7.89
N LYS A 26 15.47 -10.03 -7.28
CA LYS A 26 16.21 -8.80 -6.90
C LYS A 26 16.32 -7.78 -8.04
N SER A 27 16.61 -8.24 -9.25
CA SER A 27 16.80 -7.35 -10.42
C SER A 27 15.51 -7.02 -11.18
N ASN A 28 14.38 -7.59 -10.79
CA ASN A 28 13.11 -7.39 -11.48
C ASN A 28 12.47 -6.05 -11.09
N ARG A 29 11.68 -5.47 -12.00
CA ARG A 29 10.91 -4.26 -11.68
C ARG A 29 9.87 -4.56 -10.61
N LYS A 30 9.76 -3.68 -9.62
CA LYS A 30 8.73 -3.76 -8.57
C LYS A 30 7.69 -2.68 -8.80
N TYR A 31 6.43 -2.98 -8.55
CA TYR A 31 5.37 -2.01 -8.77
C TYR A 31 4.17 -2.16 -7.83
N TRP A 32 3.45 -1.04 -7.71
CA TRP A 32 2.28 -0.86 -6.87
C TRP A 32 1.06 -0.66 -7.78
N CYS A 33 0.08 -1.54 -7.67
CA CYS A 33 -1.10 -1.57 -8.52
C CYS A 33 -2.38 -1.36 -7.70
N ARG A 34 -3.28 -0.49 -8.16
CA ARG A 34 -4.57 -0.23 -7.51
C ARG A 34 -5.72 -0.87 -8.28
N GLY A 35 -6.56 -1.64 -7.61
CA GLY A 35 -7.78 -2.22 -8.19
C GLY A 35 -8.18 -3.52 -7.51
N TYR A 36 -9.49 -3.83 -7.55
CA TYR A 36 -10.01 -5.08 -7.00
C TYR A 36 -9.54 -6.31 -7.77
N HIS A 37 -9.60 -6.25 -9.11
CA HIS A 37 -9.13 -7.33 -9.97
C HIS A 37 -7.71 -7.06 -10.46
N TRP A 38 -6.84 -8.06 -10.34
CA TRP A 38 -5.48 -8.01 -10.85
C TRP A 38 -5.41 -7.66 -12.35
N SER A 39 -6.25 -8.30 -13.16
CA SER A 39 -6.23 -8.16 -14.63
C SER A 39 -6.54 -6.74 -15.13
N SER A 40 -7.13 -5.90 -14.29
CA SER A 40 -7.52 -4.53 -14.62
C SER A 40 -7.00 -3.51 -13.60
N CYS A 41 -6.04 -3.90 -12.76
CA CYS A 41 -5.47 -2.97 -11.80
C CYS A 41 -4.67 -1.88 -12.54
N LYS A 42 -4.69 -0.67 -12.00
CA LYS A 42 -3.92 0.46 -12.52
C LYS A 42 -2.58 0.53 -11.80
N ILE A 43 -1.47 0.42 -12.53
CA ILE A 43 -0.14 0.67 -11.97
C ILE A 43 -0.06 2.15 -11.60
N VAL A 44 0.09 2.44 -10.31
CA VAL A 44 0.14 3.81 -9.77
C VAL A 44 1.55 4.25 -9.42
N ALA A 45 2.47 3.30 -9.18
CA ALA A 45 3.88 3.59 -8.98
C ALA A 45 4.73 2.34 -9.28
N SER A 46 5.99 2.55 -9.61
CA SER A 46 6.97 1.48 -9.80
C SER A 46 8.38 1.95 -9.49
N THR A 47 9.30 1.00 -9.27
CA THR A 47 10.73 1.30 -9.30
C THR A 47 11.04 1.97 -10.64
N ASN A 48 11.66 3.15 -10.62
CA ASN A 48 12.01 4.02 -11.76
C ASN A 48 10.93 5.02 -12.25
N THR A 49 9.82 5.21 -11.53
CA THR A 49 8.87 6.29 -11.83
C THR A 49 8.88 7.37 -10.75
N SER A 50 8.96 8.65 -11.15
CA SER A 50 8.78 9.79 -10.26
C SER A 50 7.30 10.15 -10.11
N GLY A 51 6.84 10.36 -8.88
CA GLY A 51 5.42 10.65 -8.59
C GLY A 51 5.13 10.79 -7.08
N GLY A 52 3.85 10.98 -6.74
CA GLY A 52 3.41 11.17 -5.34
C GLY A 52 3.43 9.90 -4.46
N THR A 53 3.40 8.71 -5.07
CA THR A 53 3.63 7.43 -4.40
C THR A 53 5.02 6.93 -4.74
N SER A 54 5.82 6.61 -3.72
CA SER A 54 7.18 6.12 -3.91
C SER A 54 7.23 4.59 -3.78
N VAL A 55 7.99 3.94 -4.66
CA VAL A 55 8.34 2.51 -4.57
C VAL A 55 9.87 2.41 -4.49
N THR A 56 10.37 1.98 -3.34
CA THR A 56 11.82 1.91 -3.05
C THR A 56 12.23 0.47 -2.86
N ASP A 57 13.16 -0.03 -3.68
CA ASP A 57 13.65 -1.40 -3.55
C ASP A 57 14.83 -1.51 -2.57
N HIS A 58 14.85 -2.57 -1.76
CA HIS A 58 15.90 -2.92 -0.81
C HIS A 58 16.40 -4.35 -1.07
N PRO A 59 17.28 -4.55 -2.08
CA PRO A 59 17.69 -5.89 -2.52
C PRO A 59 18.41 -6.73 -1.46
N THR A 60 19.09 -6.10 -0.50
CA THR A 60 19.76 -6.82 0.61
C THR A 60 18.77 -7.48 1.56
N GLN A 61 17.52 -7.01 1.59
CA GLN A 61 16.44 -7.50 2.45
C GLN A 61 15.39 -8.29 1.68
N ASN A 62 15.56 -8.48 0.37
CA ASN A 62 14.58 -9.10 -0.52
C ASN A 62 13.18 -8.44 -0.40
N MET A 63 13.16 -7.11 -0.29
CA MET A 63 11.95 -6.35 0.01
C MET A 63 11.96 -5.02 -0.74
N PHE A 64 10.80 -4.56 -1.19
CA PHE A 64 10.61 -3.16 -1.54
C PHE A 64 9.54 -2.53 -0.64
N THR A 65 9.57 -1.21 -0.49
CA THR A 65 8.61 -0.45 0.29
C THR A 65 7.78 0.45 -0.61
N VAL A 66 6.50 0.59 -0.28
CA VAL A 66 5.60 1.58 -0.88
C VAL A 66 5.29 2.65 0.15
N GLU A 67 5.66 3.88 -0.15
CA GLU A 67 5.39 5.03 0.72
C GLU A 67 4.15 5.79 0.21
N LEU A 68 3.11 5.82 1.05
CA LEU A 68 1.85 6.52 0.82
C LEU A 68 1.76 7.71 1.77
N LYS A 69 1.46 8.90 1.26
CA LYS A 69 1.42 10.16 2.03
C LYS A 69 0.08 10.85 1.90
N SER A 70 -0.34 11.53 2.97
CA SER A 70 -1.51 12.41 2.98
C SER A 70 -2.79 11.74 2.48
N LEU A 71 -2.99 10.48 2.89
CA LEU A 71 -4.05 9.60 2.41
C LEU A 71 -5.44 10.17 2.67
N GLN A 72 -6.32 10.06 1.68
CA GLN A 72 -7.72 10.47 1.77
C GLN A 72 -8.65 9.26 1.75
N ASP A 73 -9.91 9.45 2.14
CA ASP A 73 -10.92 8.37 2.11
C ASP A 73 -11.01 7.69 0.74
N SER A 74 -10.82 8.48 -0.33
CA SER A 74 -10.80 8.03 -1.72
C SER A 74 -9.63 7.13 -2.06
N ASP A 75 -8.63 7.00 -1.20
CA ASP A 75 -7.49 6.08 -1.33
C ASP A 75 -7.79 4.72 -0.68
N SER A 76 -8.97 4.54 -0.06
CA SER A 76 -9.39 3.22 0.38
C SER A 76 -9.56 2.26 -0.81
N GLY A 77 -9.32 0.97 -0.56
CA GLY A 77 -9.59 -0.10 -1.53
C GLY A 77 -8.49 -1.14 -1.61
N TYR A 78 -8.57 -1.93 -2.68
CA TYR A 78 -7.63 -3.02 -2.95
C TYR A 78 -6.41 -2.55 -3.74
N TYR A 79 -5.26 -3.04 -3.30
CA TYR A 79 -3.97 -2.79 -3.89
C TYR A 79 -3.15 -4.07 -3.98
N TRP A 80 -2.11 -4.02 -4.80
CA TRP A 80 -1.21 -5.12 -5.08
C TRP A 80 0.24 -4.65 -5.02
N CYS A 81 1.05 -5.35 -4.23
CA CYS A 81 2.48 -5.43 -4.47
C CYS A 81 2.70 -6.37 -5.65
N ALA A 82 3.61 -6.03 -6.57
CA ALA A 82 3.90 -6.86 -7.73
C ALA A 82 5.37 -6.83 -8.14
N VAL A 83 5.84 -7.95 -8.68
CA VAL A 83 7.16 -8.09 -9.32
C VAL A 83 6.96 -8.55 -10.75
N GLU A 84 7.49 -7.76 -11.70
CA GLU A 84 7.43 -8.07 -13.13
C GLU A 84 8.41 -9.21 -13.44
N ILE A 85 7.90 -10.43 -13.65
CA ILE A 85 8.77 -11.60 -13.91
C ILE A 85 9.27 -11.59 -15.35
N GLY A 86 8.44 -11.10 -16.28
CA GLY A 86 8.76 -11.08 -17.71
C GLY A 86 8.68 -12.46 -18.36
N GLY A 87 8.42 -12.48 -19.67
CA GLY A 87 8.19 -13.69 -20.46
C GLY A 87 6.76 -13.78 -21.00
N ARG A 88 6.59 -14.29 -22.22
CA ARG A 88 5.26 -14.45 -22.81
C ARG A 88 4.52 -15.56 -22.06
N GLY A 89 3.48 -15.18 -21.31
CA GLY A 89 2.61 -16.13 -20.59
C GLY A 89 3.06 -16.48 -19.17
N THR A 90 4.06 -15.81 -18.62
CA THR A 90 4.48 -15.97 -17.22
C THR A 90 3.71 -14.98 -16.33
N PRO A 91 2.92 -15.45 -15.36
CA PRO A 91 2.25 -14.57 -14.41
C PRO A 91 3.27 -13.87 -13.50
N ASP A 92 3.05 -12.59 -13.25
CA ASP A 92 3.82 -11.86 -12.23
C ASP A 92 3.57 -12.40 -10.82
N ASP A 93 4.62 -12.38 -10.00
CA ASP A 93 4.53 -12.63 -8.57
C ASP A 93 3.91 -11.40 -7.89
N LYS A 94 2.85 -11.62 -7.11
CA LYS A 94 1.99 -10.56 -6.59
C LYS A 94 1.36 -10.97 -5.28
N ASP A 95 1.06 -9.99 -4.45
CA ASP A 95 0.25 -10.19 -3.26
C ASP A 95 -0.61 -8.95 -2.99
N TYR A 96 -1.85 -9.15 -2.53
CA TYR A 96 -2.83 -8.07 -2.38
C TYR A 96 -3.01 -7.63 -0.93
N LEU A 97 -3.49 -6.41 -0.76
CA LEU A 97 -3.97 -5.90 0.51
C LEU A 97 -5.14 -4.97 0.34
N TYR A 98 -5.89 -4.79 1.43
CA TYR A 98 -6.96 -3.80 1.52
C TYR A 98 -6.50 -2.67 2.42
N LEU A 99 -6.66 -1.44 1.95
CA LEU A 99 -6.39 -0.22 2.70
C LEU A 99 -7.71 0.45 3.06
N THR A 100 -7.90 0.75 4.34
CA THR A 100 -8.99 1.57 4.85
C THR A 100 -8.43 2.90 5.32
N VAL A 101 -8.93 3.99 4.74
CA VAL A 101 -8.67 5.35 5.19
C VAL A 101 -9.97 5.92 5.74
N SER A 102 -9.97 6.30 7.01
CA SER A 102 -11.15 6.89 7.65
C SER A 102 -10.76 8.04 8.56
N ALA A 103 -11.71 8.93 8.86
CA ALA A 103 -11.58 9.79 10.03
C ALA A 103 -11.53 8.92 11.31
N ASP A 104 -10.97 9.47 12.39
CA ASP A 104 -11.33 8.97 13.72
C ASP A 104 -12.86 9.00 13.85
N PRO A 105 -13.49 8.02 14.52
CA PRO A 105 -14.88 8.19 14.91
C PRO A 105 -14.95 9.51 15.67
N ALA A 106 -15.81 10.42 15.23
CA ALA A 106 -15.94 11.74 15.84
C ALA A 106 -16.23 11.55 17.34
N VAL A 107 -15.23 11.77 18.19
CA VAL A 107 -15.44 11.85 19.63
C VAL A 107 -16.07 13.21 19.89
N SER A 108 -17.40 13.28 19.78
CA SER A 108 -18.16 14.43 20.26
C SER A 108 -18.43 14.24 21.75
N VAL A 109 -18.01 15.19 22.58
CA VAL A 109 -18.48 15.29 23.97
C VAL A 109 -19.96 15.65 23.91
N ILE A 110 -20.84 14.67 24.12
CA ILE A 110 -22.29 14.88 23.99
C ILE A 110 -22.84 15.61 25.21
N ASN A 111 -22.21 15.49 26.39
CA ASN A 111 -22.50 16.26 27.60
C ASN A 111 -21.31 16.19 28.57
N SER A 112 -20.88 17.34 29.11
CA SER A 112 -19.95 17.42 30.24
C SER A 112 -20.60 18.22 31.36
N THR A 113 -20.89 17.57 32.48
CA THR A 113 -21.22 18.23 33.74
C THR A 113 -20.10 17.99 34.74
N VAL A 114 -19.42 19.08 35.13
CA VAL A 114 -18.43 19.09 36.21
C VAL A 114 -19.07 19.80 37.38
N SER A 115 -19.24 19.11 38.52
CA SER A 115 -19.66 19.72 39.77
C SER A 115 -18.52 19.59 40.78
N GLY A 116 -18.03 20.72 41.28
CA GLY A 116 -17.11 20.78 42.41
C GLY A 116 -17.88 20.96 43.72
N GLN A 117 -17.29 20.52 44.82
CA GLN A 117 -17.77 20.74 46.19
C GLN A 117 -16.99 21.89 46.85
#